data_AF-A0A2S0HTE2-F1
#
_entry.id   AF-A0A2S0HTE2-F1
#
_cell.length_a   1.000
_cell.length_b   1.000
_cell.length_c   1.000
_cell.angle_alpha   90.00
_cell.angle_beta   90.00
_cell.angle_gamma   90.00
#
_symmetry.space_group_name_H-M   'P 1'
#
loop_
_entity.id
_entity.type
_entity.pdbx_description
1 polymer ?
#
loop_
_entity_poly.entity_id
_entity_poly.type
_entity_poly.pdbx_seq_one_letter_code
_entity_poly.pdbx_strand_id
1 'polypeptide(L)'
;MKNEDQLVRDEMRKLIRKSCNAPSTSANNSYYLFQKTLLKFYFNAADVQLDYDKGTISLWTSETPATLGHNLYRLKDAVPYTISYTNLEETLKGCLESDSTAIRFYKSLLFQYNKVSEPVGPDAISA
;
A
#
# COMPACT_ATOMS: atom_id res chain seq x y z
N MET A 1 -3.89 27.79 6.35
CA MET A 1 -3.82 26.64 7.28
C MET A 1 -4.12 25.38 6.49
N LYS A 2 -3.34 24.31 6.63
CA LYS A 2 -3.67 23.02 6.00
C LYS A 2 -4.78 22.35 6.83
N ASN A 3 -5.82 21.86 6.16
CA ASN A 3 -6.83 20.99 6.80
C ASN A 3 -6.16 19.68 7.22
N GLU A 4 -6.68 19.02 8.26
CA GLU A 4 -6.19 17.75 8.80
C GLU A 4 -6.03 16.69 7.70
N ASP A 5 -6.99 16.60 6.79
CA ASP A 5 -6.96 15.67 5.64
C ASP A 5 -5.77 15.93 4.72
N GLN A 6 -5.40 17.19 4.52
CA GLN A 6 -4.23 17.56 3.73
C GLN A 6 -2.93 17.16 4.44
N LEU A 7 -2.88 17.27 5.77
CA LEU A 7 -1.74 16.82 6.56
C LEU A 7 -1.57 15.29 6.45
N VAL A 8 -2.65 14.52 6.57
CA VAL A 8 -2.63 13.06 6.40
C VAL A 8 -2.08 12.67 5.02
N ARG A 9 -2.54 13.32 3.95
CA ARG A 9 -2.05 13.05 2.59
C ARG A 9 -0.58 13.45 2.41
N ASP A 10 -0.15 14.54 3.02
CA ASP A 10 1.26 14.95 2.97
C ASP A 10 2.17 13.96 3.72
N GLU A 11 1.74 13.43 4.88
CA GLU A 11 2.46 12.37 5.58
C GLU A 11 2.49 11.06 4.79
N MET A 12 1.39 10.70 4.12
CA MET A 12 1.37 9.55 3.20
C MET A 12 2.38 9.71 2.07
N ARG A 13 2.49 10.90 1.45
CA ARG A 13 3.50 11.17 0.41
C ARG A 13 4.92 10.98 0.93
N LYS A 14 5.20 11.37 2.18
CA LYS A 14 6.51 11.14 2.83
C LYS A 14 6.77 9.66 3.06
N LEU A 15 5.79 8.91 3.57
CA LEU A 15 5.90 7.47 3.79
C LEU A 15 6.11 6.72 2.47
N ILE A 16 5.37 7.09 1.41
CA ILE A 16 5.56 6.53 0.05
C ILE A 16 7.00 6.75 -0.42
N ARG A 17 7.50 7.99 -0.34
CA ARG A 17 8.89 8.30 -0.70
C ARG A 17 9.87 7.48 0.12
N LYS A 18 9.68 7.35 1.43
CA LYS A 18 10.54 6.52 2.30
C LYS A 18 10.54 5.05 1.87
N SER A 19 9.36 4.51 1.57
CA SER A 19 9.18 3.12 1.15
C SER A 19 9.85 2.79 -0.19
N CYS A 20 9.85 3.73 -1.14
CA CYS A 20 10.45 3.52 -2.46
C CYS A 20 11.98 3.63 -2.46
N ASN A 21 12.55 4.34 -1.48
CA ASN A 21 14.00 4.55 -1.36
C ASN A 21 14.68 3.52 -0.44
N ALA A 22 13.94 2.59 0.16
CA ALA A 22 14.50 1.62 1.09
C ALA A 22 15.19 0.45 0.34
N PRO A 23 16.38 0.00 0.77
CA PRO A 23 17.23 -0.94 0.03
C PRO A 23 16.75 -2.41 0.04
N SER A 24 15.52 -2.70 0.46
CA SER A 24 15.01 -4.07 0.60
C SER A 24 13.67 -4.21 -0.11
N THR A 25 13.69 -4.85 -1.28
CA THR A 25 12.52 -5.22 -2.08
C THR A 25 11.93 -6.58 -1.68
N SER A 26 12.36 -7.15 -0.55
CA SER A 26 11.90 -8.48 -0.13
C SER A 26 10.42 -8.44 0.28
N ALA A 27 9.69 -9.51 -0.02
CA ALA A 27 8.27 -9.64 0.28
C ALA A 27 7.92 -9.53 1.78
N ASN A 28 8.91 -9.72 2.67
CA ASN A 28 8.78 -9.60 4.12
C ASN A 28 9.16 -8.21 4.65
N ASN A 29 9.52 -7.26 3.77
CA ASN A 29 9.74 -5.88 4.18
C ASN A 29 8.39 -5.21 4.50
N SER A 30 8.30 -4.57 5.66
CA SER A 30 7.20 -3.68 6.04
C SER A 30 6.82 -2.65 4.96
N TYR A 31 7.78 -2.17 4.16
CA TYR A 31 7.51 -1.27 3.04
C TYR A 31 6.85 -1.95 1.84
N TYR A 32 7.22 -3.20 1.53
CA TYR A 32 6.50 -3.99 0.53
C TYR A 32 5.05 -4.20 0.97
N LEU A 33 4.84 -4.58 2.24
CA LEU A 33 3.51 -4.75 2.82
C LEU A 33 2.70 -3.44 2.76
N PHE A 34 3.30 -2.32 3.14
CA PHE A 34 2.68 -0.99 3.00
C PHE A 34 2.22 -0.69 1.57
N GLN A 35 3.12 -0.84 0.58
CA GLN A 35 2.83 -0.56 -0.82
C GLN A 35 1.74 -1.49 -1.36
N LYS A 36 1.83 -2.79 -1.05
CA LYS A 36 0.83 -3.79 -1.37
C LYS A 36 -0.53 -3.45 -0.76
N THR A 37 -0.59 -3.08 0.51
CA THR A 37 -1.84 -2.71 1.19
C THR A 37 -2.47 -1.44 0.60
N LEU A 38 -1.66 -0.43 0.26
CA LEU A 38 -2.15 0.78 -0.41
C LEU A 38 -2.76 0.47 -1.78
N LEU A 39 -2.09 -0.34 -2.60
CA LEU A 39 -2.58 -0.74 -3.92
C LEU A 39 -3.84 -1.62 -3.84
N LYS A 40 -3.90 -2.54 -2.88
CA LYS A 40 -5.11 -3.36 -2.62
C LYS A 40 -6.31 -2.49 -2.32
N PHE A 41 -6.14 -1.47 -1.49
CA PHE A 41 -7.21 -0.52 -1.18
C PHE A 41 -7.65 0.25 -2.44
N TYR A 42 -6.71 0.86 -3.15
CA TYR A 42 -7.01 1.70 -4.31
C TYR A 42 -7.70 0.93 -5.45
N PHE A 43 -7.22 -0.27 -5.77
CA PHE A 43 -7.79 -1.10 -6.83
C PHE A 43 -8.96 -1.99 -6.37
N ASN A 44 -9.35 -1.91 -5.09
CA ASN A 44 -10.29 -2.85 -4.46
C ASN A 44 -9.93 -4.32 -4.78
N ALA A 45 -8.64 -4.65 -4.69
CA ALA A 45 -8.09 -5.92 -5.12
C ALA A 45 -8.00 -6.92 -3.95
N ALA A 46 -8.33 -8.18 -4.24
CA ALA A 46 -8.16 -9.29 -3.33
C ALA A 46 -6.67 -9.54 -3.04
N ASP A 47 -5.82 -9.42 -4.06
CA ASP A 47 -4.37 -9.40 -3.86
C ASP A 47 -3.61 -8.53 -4.86
N VAL A 48 -2.39 -8.14 -4.46
CA VAL A 48 -1.46 -7.37 -5.28
C VAL A 48 -0.04 -7.94 -5.12
N GLN A 49 0.70 -7.99 -6.21
CA GLN A 49 2.12 -8.31 -6.23
C GLN A 49 2.88 -7.25 -7.02
N LEU A 50 3.96 -6.73 -6.43
CA LEU A 50 4.88 -5.82 -7.12
C LEU A 50 6.11 -6.60 -7.58
N ASP A 51 6.45 -6.46 -8.85
CA ASP A 51 7.74 -6.87 -9.42
C ASP A 51 8.53 -5.60 -9.71
N TYR A 52 9.49 -5.29 -8.84
CA TYR A 52 10.30 -4.07 -8.92
C TYR A 52 11.28 -4.09 -10.09
N ASP A 53 11.79 -5.28 -10.44
CA ASP A 53 12.78 -5.45 -11.50
C ASP A 53 12.12 -5.27 -12.87
N LYS A 54 10.89 -5.77 -13.04
CA LYS A 54 10.13 -5.59 -14.29
C LYS A 54 9.31 -4.30 -14.36
N GLY A 55 9.17 -3.59 -13.24
CA GLY A 55 8.29 -2.43 -13.16
C GLY A 55 6.83 -2.79 -13.38
N THR A 56 6.35 -3.91 -12.82
CA THR A 56 4.97 -4.36 -13.00
C THR A 56 4.22 -4.58 -11.69
N ILE A 57 2.92 -4.34 -11.70
CA ILE A 57 1.97 -4.61 -10.62
C ILE A 57 0.96 -5.63 -11.13
N SER A 58 0.92 -6.80 -10.50
CA SER A 58 -0.11 -7.81 -10.74
C SER A 58 -1.22 -7.65 -9.72
N LEU A 59 -2.46 -7.59 -10.19
CA LEU A 59 -3.67 -7.40 -9.40
C LEU A 59 -4.58 -8.62 -9.59
N TRP A 60 -5.21 -9.05 -8.49
CA TRP A 60 -6.31 -10.01 -8.53
C TRP A 60 -7.54 -9.31 -7.96
N THR A 61 -8.45 -8.92 -8.84
CA THR A 61 -9.71 -8.27 -8.44
C THR A 61 -10.85 -9.29 -8.48
N SER A 62 -11.77 -9.19 -7.54
CA SER A 62 -13.07 -9.85 -7.70
C SER A 62 -13.92 -8.93 -8.57
N GLU A 63 -13.96 -9.15 -9.88
CA GLU A 63 -15.06 -8.63 -10.69
C GLU A 63 -16.36 -9.32 -10.25
N THR A 64 -16.90 -8.90 -9.12
CA THR A 64 -18.32 -9.11 -8.85
C THR A 64 -19.02 -7.81 -9.24
N PRO A 65 -19.91 -7.82 -10.25
CA PRO A 65 -20.93 -6.80 -10.35
C PRO A 65 -21.54 -6.58 -8.96
N ALA A 66 -21.76 -5.33 -8.58
CA ALA A 66 -22.20 -4.91 -7.24
C ALA A 66 -23.48 -5.60 -6.69
N THR A 67 -24.08 -6.50 -7.47
CA THR A 67 -25.31 -7.24 -7.20
C THR A 67 -25.11 -8.60 -6.50
N LEU A 68 -23.88 -9.09 -6.33
CA LEU A 68 -23.63 -10.43 -5.76
C LEU A 68 -22.68 -10.33 -4.56
N GLY A 69 -23.23 -10.52 -3.37
CA GLY A 69 -22.58 -10.27 -2.08
C GLY A 69 -21.27 -11.02 -1.79
N HIS A 70 -20.65 -10.62 -0.69
CA HIS A 70 -19.32 -11.04 -0.22
C HIS A 70 -19.26 -12.56 0.10
N ASN A 71 -18.93 -13.40 -0.87
CA ASN A 71 -18.71 -14.83 -0.67
C ASN A 71 -17.29 -15.24 -1.12
N LEU A 72 -16.53 -15.84 -0.19
CA LEU A 72 -15.17 -16.34 -0.40
C LEU A 72 -15.06 -17.38 -1.53
N TYR A 73 -16.15 -18.09 -1.86
CA TYR A 73 -16.15 -19.09 -2.95
C TYR A 73 -15.90 -18.51 -4.35
N ARG A 74 -16.04 -17.20 -4.56
CA ARG A 74 -15.82 -16.56 -5.88
C ARG A 74 -14.40 -16.06 -6.11
N LEU A 75 -13.47 -16.26 -5.16
CA LEU A 75 -12.03 -15.99 -5.35
C LEU A 75 -11.42 -16.74 -6.54
N LYS A 76 -12.00 -17.88 -6.93
CA LYS A 76 -11.59 -18.63 -8.13
C LYS A 76 -11.79 -17.86 -9.44
N ASP A 77 -12.66 -16.85 -9.44
CA ASP A 77 -12.99 -16.03 -10.61
C ASP A 77 -12.11 -14.76 -10.67
N ALA A 78 -11.11 -14.64 -9.78
CA ALA A 78 -10.23 -13.46 -9.76
C ALA A 78 -9.45 -13.33 -11.07
N VAL A 79 -9.71 -12.25 -11.80
CA VAL A 79 -9.07 -11.98 -13.08
C VAL A 79 -7.70 -11.33 -12.83
N PRO A 80 -6.59 -11.94 -13.29
CA PRO A 80 -5.28 -11.33 -13.14
C PRO A 80 -5.13 -10.17 -14.12
N TYR A 81 -4.91 -8.97 -13.59
CA TYR A 81 -4.56 -7.78 -14.37
C TYR A 81 -3.13 -7.37 -14.09
N THR A 82 -2.33 -7.12 -15.12
CA THR A 82 -0.95 -6.64 -14.95
C THR A 82 -0.83 -5.22 -15.50
N ILE A 83 -0.30 -4.32 -14.68
CA ILE A 83 -0.06 -2.92 -15.03
C ILE A 83 1.45 -2.67 -15.00
N SER A 84 1.98 -2.00 -16.02
CA SER A 84 3.37 -1.55 -16.03
C SER A 84 3.49 -0.14 -15.44
N TYR A 85 4.57 0.15 -14.72
CA TYR A 85 4.90 1.47 -14.21
C TYR A 85 6.36 1.81 -14.53
N THR A 86 6.63 3.11 -14.70
CA THR A 86 7.99 3.63 -14.90
C THR A 86 8.55 4.25 -13.63
N ASN A 87 7.69 4.78 -12.76
CA ASN A 87 8.05 5.39 -11.49
C ASN A 87 7.06 4.98 -10.41
N LEU A 88 7.48 4.07 -9.53
CA LEU A 88 6.63 3.55 -8.46
C LEU A 88 6.18 4.64 -7.47
N GLU A 89 7.06 5.59 -7.15
CA GLU A 89 6.74 6.67 -6.21
C GLU A 89 5.62 7.55 -6.78
N GLU A 90 5.67 7.89 -8.06
CA GLU A 90 4.60 8.64 -8.73
C GLU A 90 3.31 7.83 -8.84
N THR A 91 3.40 6.55 -9.21
CA THR A 91 2.24 5.64 -9.26
C THR A 91 1.52 5.57 -7.91
N LEU A 92 2.26 5.32 -6.82
CA LEU A 92 1.68 5.23 -5.48
C LEU A 92 1.10 6.57 -4.98
N LYS A 93 1.74 7.70 -5.31
CA LYS A 93 1.19 9.03 -5.01
C LYS A 93 -0.10 9.29 -5.78
N GLY A 94 -0.22 8.78 -7.00
CA GLY A 94 -1.44 8.83 -7.81
C GLY A 94 -2.61 8.07 -7.18
N CYS A 95 -2.33 7.04 -6.37
CA CYS A 95 -3.33 6.29 -5.62
C CYS A 95 -3.87 7.02 -4.37
N LEU A 96 -3.45 8.26 -4.09
CA LEU A 96 -3.91 9.02 -2.93
C LEU A 96 -5.18 9.84 -3.22
N GLU A 97 -6.32 9.25 -2.87
CA GLU A 97 -7.64 9.83 -2.95
C GLU A 97 -7.88 10.88 -1.84
N SER A 98 -9.01 11.60 -1.93
CA SER A 98 -9.36 12.71 -1.03
C SER A 98 -10.67 12.52 -0.28
N ASP A 99 -11.37 11.40 -0.46
CA ASP A 99 -12.59 11.10 0.26
C ASP A 99 -12.30 10.67 1.71
N SER A 100 -13.32 10.75 2.57
CA SER A 100 -13.19 10.46 4.00
C SER A 100 -12.82 9.00 4.30
N THR A 101 -13.19 8.05 3.44
CA THR A 101 -12.86 6.63 3.62
C THR A 101 -11.37 6.42 3.39
N ALA A 102 -10.83 7.00 2.30
CA ALA A 102 -9.41 7.01 2.02
C ALA A 102 -8.60 7.66 3.14
N ILE A 103 -9.03 8.84 3.64
CA ILE A 103 -8.34 9.52 4.75
C ILE A 103 -8.30 8.64 6.02
N ARG A 104 -9.41 7.99 6.38
CA ARG A 104 -9.45 7.09 7.55
C ARG A 104 -8.50 5.91 7.38
N PHE A 105 -8.48 5.32 6.18
CA PHE A 105 -7.56 4.23 5.86
C PHE A 105 -6.10 4.68 5.93
N TYR A 106 -5.77 5.87 5.42
CA TYR A 106 -4.41 6.43 5.48
C TYR A 106 -3.94 6.68 6.91
N LYS A 107 -4.82 7.14 7.81
CA LYS A 107 -4.48 7.25 9.24
C LYS A 107 -4.05 5.90 9.83
N SER A 108 -4.74 4.81 9.48
CA SER A 108 -4.37 3.45 9.91
C SER A 108 -3.01 3.01 9.33
N LEU A 109 -2.76 3.28 8.03
CA LEU A 109 -1.47 2.98 7.41
C LEU A 109 -0.33 3.77 8.06
N LEU A 110 -0.52 5.06 8.31
CA LEU A 110 0.48 5.89 8.98
C LEU A 110 0.75 5.39 10.40
N PHE A 111 -0.29 5.00 11.15
CA PHE A 111 -0.10 4.43 12.48
C PHE A 111 0.76 3.15 12.45
N GLN A 112 0.52 2.27 11.47
CA GLN A 112 1.21 0.98 11.36
C GLN A 112 2.63 1.10 10.79
N TYR A 113 2.84 1.95 9.78
CA TYR A 113 4.06 1.94 8.96
C TYR A 113 4.94 3.19 9.09
N ASN A 114 4.43 4.31 9.64
CA ASN A 114 5.23 5.52 9.84
C ASN A 114 6.26 5.38 10.98
N LYS A 115 6.15 4.32 11.79
CA LYS A 115 7.10 3.96 12.85
C LYS A 115 8.23 3.03 12.41
N VAL A 116 8.30 2.66 11.12
CA VAL A 116 9.35 1.79 10.60
C VAL A 116 10.64 2.61 10.46
N SER A 117 11.27 2.91 11.60
CA SER A 117 12.69 3.17 11.81
C SER A 117 12.91 3.46 13.30
N GLU A 118 13.05 2.43 14.11
CA GLU A 118 14.19 2.39 15.03
C GLU A 118 14.84 1.02 14.86
N PRO A 119 16.08 0.93 14.35
CA PRO A 119 16.88 -0.25 14.65
C PRO A 119 17.03 -0.27 16.17
N VAL A 120 16.45 -1.29 16.82
CA VAL A 120 16.83 -1.60 18.20
C VAL A 120 18.32 -1.94 18.11
N GLY A 121 19.16 -1.00 18.52
CA GLY A 121 20.58 -1.24 18.71
C GLY A 121 20.77 -2.40 19.69
N PRO A 122 21.88 -3.15 19.61
CA PRO A 122 22.10 -4.37 20.40
C PRO A 122 22.18 -4.19 21.93
N ASP A 123 21.88 -3.01 22.48
CA ASP A 123 22.11 -2.69 23.90
C ASP A 123 20.87 -2.79 24.80
N ALA A 124 19.73 -3.29 24.29
CA ALA A 124 18.50 -3.38 25.07
C ALA A 124 18.32 -4.71 25.86
N ILE A 125 19.38 -5.48 26.07
CA ILE A 125 19.39 -6.60 27.03
C ILE A 125 20.68 -6.57 27.86
N SER A 126 20.73 -5.61 28.79
CA SER A 126 21.52 -5.74 30.01
C SER A 126 20.79 -5.01 31.12
N ALA A 127 19.97 -5.78 31.85
CA ALA A 127 19.55 -5.54 33.23
C ALA A 127 19.19 -6.89 33.85
#